data_AF-A0A1S1MQC5-F1
#
_entry.id   AF-A0A1S1MQC5-F1
#
_cell.length_a   1.000
_cell.length_b   1.000
_cell.length_c   1.000
_cell.angle_alpha   90.00
_cell.angle_beta   90.00
_cell.angle_gamma   90.00
#
_symmetry.space_group_name_H-M   'P 1'
#
loop_
_entity.id
_entity.type
_entity.pdbx_description
1 polymer ?
#
loop_
_entity_poly.entity_id
_entity_poly.type
_entity_poly.pdbx_seq_one_letter_code
_entity_poly.pdbx_strand_id
1 'polypeptide(L)'
;MHTSNNKKGKALLDRVWTYLFSEKSIVHVEKGIQTQTENQFSVKDVTKYHLNDDYIYVKHMFVELKGQLVKPKLSSEDINFFRTLDKLSKRCYVMVYIKNCVTKRYDQVLFLDDFEAIQGINMSEANKRLVSLPQAADIIRAILAQ
;
A
#
# COMPACT_ATOMS: atom_id res chain seq x y z
N MET A 1 -37.73 -6.46 12.80
CA MET A 1 -36.46 -5.77 13.07
C MET A 1 -35.31 -6.64 12.56
N HIS A 2 -34.73 -6.25 11.43
CA HIS A 2 -33.68 -7.00 10.73
C HIS A 2 -32.30 -6.54 11.20
N THR A 3 -31.53 -7.43 11.83
CA THR A 3 -30.08 -7.25 12.04
C THR A 3 -29.36 -8.55 11.72
N SER A 4 -29.24 -8.87 10.44
CA SER A 4 -28.33 -9.92 10.01
C SER A 4 -27.91 -9.66 8.56
N ASN A 5 -26.90 -8.80 8.36
CA ASN A 5 -26.18 -8.75 7.08
C ASN A 5 -24.70 -8.38 7.19
N ASN A 6 -24.20 -7.96 8.36
CA ASN A 6 -22.82 -7.42 8.44
C ASN A 6 -21.71 -8.49 8.64
N LYS A 7 -22.06 -9.74 9.01
CA LYS A 7 -21.07 -10.82 9.22
C LYS A 7 -20.63 -11.52 7.94
N LYS A 8 -21.50 -11.63 6.92
CA LYS A 8 -21.16 -12.26 5.64
C LYS A 8 -20.23 -11.39 4.79
N GLY A 9 -20.42 -10.06 4.79
CA GLY A 9 -19.56 -9.13 4.05
C GLY A 9 -18.11 -9.12 4.55
N LYS A 10 -17.91 -9.13 5.88
CA LYS A 10 -16.58 -9.19 6.50
C LYS A 10 -15.84 -10.50 6.16
N ALA A 11 -16.53 -11.63 6.26
CA ALA A 11 -15.95 -12.94 5.93
C ALA A 11 -15.62 -13.11 4.44
N LEU A 12 -16.35 -12.44 3.54
CA LEU A 12 -16.09 -12.47 2.09
C LEU A 12 -14.92 -11.58 1.72
N LEU A 13 -14.81 -10.40 2.36
CA LEU A 13 -13.62 -9.55 2.24
C LEU A 13 -12.40 -10.26 2.80
N ASP A 14 -12.45 -10.80 4.02
CA ASP A 14 -11.34 -11.56 4.62
C ASP A 14 -10.91 -12.74 3.72
N ARG A 15 -11.85 -13.41 3.05
CA ARG A 15 -11.54 -14.48 2.08
C ARG A 15 -10.96 -13.98 0.77
N VAL A 16 -11.43 -12.86 0.23
CA VAL A 16 -10.85 -12.24 -0.98
C VAL A 16 -9.45 -11.71 -0.69
N TRP A 17 -9.25 -11.12 0.49
CA TRP A 17 -7.94 -10.70 1.01
C TRP A 17 -7.01 -11.91 1.19
N THR A 18 -7.47 -12.99 1.81
CA THR A 18 -6.67 -14.20 1.99
C THR A 18 -6.37 -14.90 0.65
N TYR A 19 -7.28 -14.84 -0.33
CA TYR A 19 -7.11 -15.50 -1.63
C TYR A 19 -6.21 -14.71 -2.59
N LEU A 20 -6.34 -13.39 -2.65
CA LEU A 20 -5.45 -12.53 -3.46
C LEU A 20 -4.03 -12.46 -2.87
N PHE A 21 -3.88 -12.72 -1.57
CA PHE A 21 -2.63 -12.50 -0.84
C PHE A 21 -2.23 -13.67 0.07
N SER A 22 -2.51 -14.91 -0.30
CA SER A 22 -2.28 -16.11 0.53
C SER A 22 -0.82 -16.33 1.00
N GLU A 23 0.16 -15.64 0.41
CA GLU A 23 1.56 -15.59 0.88
C GLU A 23 2.04 -14.19 1.35
N LYS A 24 1.17 -13.17 1.33
CA LYS A 24 1.54 -11.75 1.45
C LYS A 24 0.66 -11.03 2.48
N SER A 25 1.14 -10.88 3.70
CA SER A 25 0.49 -10.05 4.72
C SER A 25 0.56 -8.56 4.31
N ILE A 26 -0.56 -7.98 3.88
CA ILE A 26 -0.69 -6.54 3.68
C ILE A 26 -0.89 -5.84 5.03
N VAL A 27 -0.41 -4.61 5.15
CA VAL A 27 -0.56 -3.78 6.35
C VAL A 27 -2.04 -3.62 6.70
N HIS A 28 -2.40 -4.04 7.92
CA HIS A 28 -3.73 -3.83 8.49
C HIS A 28 -3.71 -2.62 9.42
N VAL A 29 -4.62 -1.65 9.22
CA VAL A 29 -4.68 -0.41 10.00
C VAL A 29 -5.96 -0.41 10.83
N GLU A 30 -5.89 -0.81 12.10
CA GLU A 30 -7.09 -1.12 12.91
C GLU A 30 -7.80 0.09 13.54
N LYS A 31 -7.16 1.27 13.62
CA LYS A 31 -7.70 2.40 14.40
C LYS A 31 -8.40 3.46 13.55
N GLY A 32 -9.73 3.37 13.43
CA GLY A 32 -10.60 4.43 12.91
C GLY A 32 -10.44 4.77 11.43
N ILE A 33 -9.50 4.11 10.74
CA ILE A 33 -9.21 4.32 9.33
C ILE A 33 -10.08 3.38 8.51
N GLN A 34 -10.82 3.96 7.58
CA GLN A 34 -11.58 3.20 6.59
C GLN A 34 -10.67 2.89 5.39
N THR A 35 -10.75 1.66 4.90
CA THR A 35 -9.98 1.21 3.73
C THR A 35 -10.92 0.80 2.60
N GLN A 36 -10.68 1.32 1.41
CA GLN A 36 -11.40 0.91 0.21
C GLN A 36 -10.39 0.49 -0.87
N THR A 37 -10.55 -0.70 -1.43
CA THR A 37 -9.83 -1.09 -2.65
C THR A 37 -10.32 -0.24 -3.80
N GLU A 38 -9.41 0.44 -4.47
CA GLU A 38 -9.75 1.41 -5.49
C GLU A 38 -9.88 0.73 -6.86
N ASN A 39 -11.12 0.56 -7.32
CA ASN A 39 -11.43 -0.05 -8.61
C ASN A 39 -11.76 0.99 -9.69
N GLN A 40 -11.94 2.28 -9.31
CA GLN A 40 -12.37 3.33 -10.23
C GLN A 40 -11.32 3.68 -11.29
N PHE A 41 -10.03 3.47 -10.98
CA PHE A 41 -8.92 3.82 -11.87
C PHE A 41 -8.38 2.63 -12.68
N SER A 42 -9.06 1.48 -12.67
CA SER A 42 -8.60 0.23 -13.32
C SER A 42 -7.17 -0.17 -12.93
N VAL A 43 -6.69 0.31 -11.78
CA VAL A 43 -5.35 0.08 -11.25
C VAL A 43 -5.43 -0.99 -10.17
N LYS A 44 -4.56 -2.00 -10.24
CA LYS A 44 -4.55 -3.08 -9.25
C LYS A 44 -3.84 -2.63 -7.98
N ASP A 45 -4.13 -3.29 -6.86
CA ASP A 45 -3.36 -3.17 -5.62
C ASP A 45 -3.25 -1.75 -5.07
N VAL A 46 -4.29 -0.93 -5.26
CA VAL A 46 -4.38 0.39 -4.63
C VAL A 46 -5.42 0.35 -3.52
N THR A 47 -5.02 0.84 -2.36
CA THR A 47 -5.91 1.04 -1.22
C THR A 47 -6.05 2.52 -0.96
N LYS A 48 -7.28 3.01 -0.91
CA LYS A 48 -7.61 4.32 -0.36
C LYS A 48 -7.76 4.20 1.15
N TYR A 49 -6.92 4.91 1.88
CA TYR A 49 -7.03 5.05 3.33
C TYR A 49 -7.68 6.38 3.65
N HIS A 50 -8.62 6.36 4.58
CA HIS A 50 -9.43 7.52 4.92
C HIS A 50 -9.59 7.66 6.43
N LEU A 51 -9.42 8.89 6.93
CA LEU A 51 -9.66 9.29 8.31
C LEU A 51 -10.38 10.65 8.29
N ASN A 52 -11.58 10.73 8.87
CA ASN A 52 -12.43 11.93 8.86
C ASN A 52 -12.78 12.42 7.44
N ASP A 53 -12.24 13.55 6.99
CA ASP A 53 -12.40 14.07 5.62
C ASP A 53 -11.11 13.90 4.77
N ASP A 54 -10.03 13.44 5.41
CA ASP A 54 -8.73 13.27 4.79
C ASP A 54 -8.55 11.86 4.24
N TYR A 55 -7.93 11.78 3.05
CA TYR A 55 -7.61 10.50 2.44
C TYR A 55 -6.30 10.54 1.66
N ILE A 56 -5.68 9.37 1.60
CA ILE A 56 -4.52 9.10 0.75
C ILE A 56 -4.76 7.83 -0.05
N TYR A 57 -4.10 7.74 -1.20
CA TYR A 57 -3.99 6.50 -1.94
C TYR A 57 -2.64 5.86 -1.66
N VAL A 58 -2.63 4.54 -1.51
CA VAL A 58 -1.40 3.75 -1.37
C VAL A 58 -1.43 2.64 -2.41
N LYS A 59 -0.44 2.65 -3.30
CA LYS A 59 -0.16 1.56 -4.23
C LYS A 59 0.73 0.52 -3.54
N HIS A 60 0.28 -0.71 -3.47
CA HIS A 60 1.01 -1.83 -2.89
C HIS A 60 1.84 -2.52 -3.99
N MET A 61 3.16 -2.58 -3.79
CA MET A 61 4.10 -3.16 -4.75
C MET A 61 4.98 -4.19 -4.06
N PHE A 62 5.25 -5.32 -4.69
CA PHE A 62 6.09 -6.38 -4.11
C PHE A 62 7.39 -6.49 -4.89
N VAL A 63 8.52 -6.34 -4.21
CA VAL A 63 9.86 -6.36 -4.81
C VAL A 63 10.73 -7.39 -4.09
N GLU A 64 11.48 -8.15 -4.88
CA GLU A 64 12.66 -8.86 -4.39
C GLU A 64 13.87 -7.95 -4.61
N LEU A 65 14.62 -7.63 -3.57
CA LEU A 65 15.82 -6.79 -3.70
C LEU A 65 16.85 -7.50 -4.57
N LYS A 66 17.07 -6.98 -5.77
CA LYS A 66 18.11 -7.44 -6.70
C LYS A 66 18.92 -6.23 -7.15
N GLY A 67 20.21 -6.20 -6.82
CA GLY A 67 21.12 -5.10 -7.18
C GLY A 67 21.12 -3.93 -6.20
N GLN A 68 21.61 -2.77 -6.65
CA GLN A 68 21.87 -1.60 -5.81
C GLN A 68 20.73 -0.56 -5.79
N LEU A 69 19.67 -0.77 -6.58
CA LEU A 69 18.56 0.15 -6.76
C LEU A 69 17.24 -0.53 -6.39
N VAL A 70 16.43 0.12 -5.56
CA VAL A 70 15.06 -0.29 -5.24
C VAL A 70 14.11 0.47 -6.14
N LYS A 71 13.60 -0.21 -7.17
CA LYS A 71 12.69 0.37 -8.14
C LYS A 71 11.50 -0.57 -8.38
N PRO A 72 10.28 -0.21 -7.96
CA PRO A 72 9.11 -1.01 -8.26
C PRO A 72 8.84 -1.03 -9.76
N LYS A 73 8.36 -2.16 -10.29
CA LYS A 73 8.01 -2.30 -11.70
C LYS A 73 6.62 -1.72 -11.96
N LEU A 74 6.58 -0.43 -12.31
CA LEU A 74 5.33 0.29 -12.61
C LEU A 74 4.84 -0.01 -14.04
N SER A 75 3.53 -0.18 -14.20
CA SER A 75 2.89 -0.25 -15.51
C SER A 75 2.56 1.14 -16.06
N SER A 76 2.17 1.20 -17.34
CA SER A 76 1.64 2.43 -17.93
C SER A 76 0.38 2.91 -17.23
N GLU A 77 -0.48 2.00 -16.74
CA GLU A 77 -1.65 2.37 -15.95
C GLU A 77 -1.26 2.99 -14.61
N ASP A 78 -0.25 2.45 -13.92
CA ASP A 78 0.24 3.01 -12.65
C ASP A 78 0.72 4.46 -12.82
N ILE A 79 1.48 4.72 -13.89
CA ILE A 79 2.00 6.06 -14.20
C ILE A 79 0.86 7.02 -14.53
N ASN A 80 -0.15 6.58 -15.29
CA ASN A 80 -1.31 7.41 -15.60
C ASN A 80 -2.17 7.67 -14.37
N PHE A 81 -2.26 6.72 -13.45
CA PHE A 81 -2.92 6.89 -12.16
C PHE A 81 -2.23 7.98 -11.32
N PHE A 82 -0.90 7.93 -11.17
CA PHE A 82 -0.15 8.97 -10.45
C PHE A 82 -0.37 10.36 -11.06
N ARG A 83 -0.23 10.49 -12.38
CA ARG A 83 -0.51 11.75 -13.11
C ARG A 83 -1.94 12.27 -12.91
N THR A 84 -2.91 11.37 -12.77
CA THR A 84 -4.31 11.74 -12.53
C THR A 84 -4.49 12.29 -11.13
N LEU A 85 -3.85 11.67 -10.13
CA LEU A 85 -3.89 12.15 -8.75
C LEU A 85 -3.18 13.49 -8.57
N ASP A 86 -2.05 13.71 -9.24
CA ASP A 86 -1.36 15.01 -9.24
C ASP A 86 -2.25 16.14 -9.74
N LYS A 87 -2.97 15.92 -10.85
CA LYS A 87 -3.92 16.90 -11.40
C LYS A 87 -5.06 17.21 -10.43
N LEU A 88 -5.44 16.25 -9.60
CA LEU A 88 -6.47 16.43 -8.57
C LEU A 88 -5.90 16.95 -7.23
N SER A 89 -4.60 17.25 -7.17
CA SER A 89 -3.89 17.61 -5.95
C SER A 89 -4.09 16.58 -4.83
N LYS A 90 -4.09 15.29 -5.19
CA LYS A 90 -4.26 14.17 -4.25
C LYS A 90 -2.95 13.41 -4.12
N ARG A 91 -2.61 13.03 -2.88
CA ARG A 91 -1.37 12.32 -2.59
C ARG A 91 -1.51 10.82 -2.87
N CYS A 92 -0.52 10.27 -3.55
CA CYS A 92 -0.30 8.85 -3.70
C CYS A 92 1.04 8.46 -3.08
N TYR A 93 1.04 7.43 -2.26
CA TYR A 93 2.26 6.78 -1.79
C TYR A 93 2.40 5.41 -2.43
N VAL A 94 3.63 4.97 -2.66
CA VAL A 94 3.93 3.61 -3.12
C VAL A 94 4.58 2.85 -1.97
N MET A 95 3.85 1.87 -1.45
CA MET A 95 4.33 0.99 -0.40
C MET A 95 4.97 -0.24 -1.04
N VAL A 96 6.29 -0.30 -0.98
CA VAL A 96 7.10 -1.38 -1.54
C VAL A 96 7.39 -2.41 -0.47
N TYR A 97 6.75 -3.57 -0.58
CA TYR A 97 6.98 -4.76 0.23
C TYR A 97 8.24 -5.46 -0.23
N ILE A 98 9.19 -5.61 0.68
CA ILE A 98 10.49 -6.20 0.39
C ILE A 98 10.50 -7.64 0.88
N LYS A 99 10.84 -8.57 -0.01
CA LYS A 99 11.01 -9.98 0.36
C LYS A 99 12.31 -10.16 1.12
N ASN A 100 12.19 -10.58 2.37
CA ASN A 100 13.32 -10.92 3.21
C ASN A 100 14.02 -12.19 2.70
N CYS A 101 15.33 -12.11 2.47
CA CYS A 101 16.10 -13.22 1.92
C CYS A 101 16.18 -14.43 2.87
N VAL A 102 16.09 -14.20 4.19
CA VAL A 102 16.18 -15.22 5.24
C VAL A 102 14.82 -15.81 5.54
N THR A 103 13.82 -14.99 5.90
CA THR A 103 12.48 -15.47 6.28
C THR A 103 11.62 -15.86 5.08
N LYS A 104 12.01 -15.43 3.87
CA LYS A 104 11.24 -15.52 2.62
C LYS A 104 9.88 -14.80 2.66
N ARG A 105 9.64 -13.99 3.68
CA ARG A 105 8.40 -13.24 3.91
C ARG A 105 8.54 -11.77 3.49
N TYR A 106 7.41 -11.12 3.28
CA TYR A 106 7.30 -9.67 3.05
C TYR A 106 6.99 -8.96 4.36
N ASP A 107 7.95 -8.98 5.29
CA ASP A 107 7.80 -8.47 6.66
C ASP A 107 8.27 -7.01 6.82
N GLN A 108 8.91 -6.46 5.79
CA GLN A 108 9.38 -5.08 5.74
C GLN A 108 8.82 -4.34 4.53
N VAL A 109 8.58 -3.05 4.70
CA VAL A 109 8.13 -2.16 3.65
C VAL A 109 8.95 -0.88 3.60
N LEU A 110 8.94 -0.27 2.43
CA LEU A 110 9.51 1.02 2.13
C LEU A 110 8.41 1.90 1.54
N PHE A 111 8.19 3.08 2.12
CA PHE A 111 7.29 4.09 1.55
C PHE A 111 8.06 5.00 0.62
N LEU A 112 7.57 5.12 -0.61
CA LEU A 112 8.05 6.04 -1.62
C LEU A 112 6.93 7.00 -1.99
N ASP A 113 7.27 8.23 -2.37
CA ASP A 113 6.36 9.03 -3.19
C ASP A 113 6.33 8.51 -4.65
N ASP A 114 5.49 9.10 -5.47
CA ASP A 114 5.31 8.73 -6.87
C ASP A 114 6.58 9.00 -7.70
N PHE A 115 7.26 10.11 -7.45
CA PHE A 115 8.52 10.46 -8.10
C PHE A 115 9.64 9.46 -7.77
N GLU A 116 9.83 9.15 -6.50
CA GLU A 116 10.78 8.15 -6.01
C GLU A 116 10.45 6.76 -6.54
N ALA A 117 9.17 6.39 -6.65
CA ALA A 117 8.77 5.12 -7.24
C ALA A 117 9.10 5.05 -8.75
N ILE A 118 8.97 6.17 -9.47
CA ILE A 118 9.29 6.27 -10.90
C ILE A 118 10.81 6.25 -11.13
N GLN A 119 11.59 6.98 -10.34
CA GLN A 119 13.04 7.05 -10.50
C GLN A 119 13.72 5.79 -9.95
N GLY A 120 13.26 5.31 -8.81
CA GLY A 120 13.92 4.33 -7.95
C GLY A 120 14.84 5.03 -6.95
N ILE A 121 15.05 4.38 -5.80
CA ILE A 121 15.97 4.89 -4.76
C ILE A 121 17.15 3.94 -4.57
N ASN A 122 18.28 4.48 -4.14
CA ASN A 122 19.46 3.66 -3.86
C ASN A 122 19.22 2.75 -2.64
N MET A 123 19.90 1.60 -2.61
CA MET A 123 19.71 0.60 -1.56
C MET A 123 20.13 1.08 -0.16
N SER A 124 21.14 1.95 -0.06
CA SER A 124 21.57 2.51 1.23
C SER A 124 20.46 3.33 1.88
N GLU A 125 19.80 4.18 1.09
CA GLU A 125 18.68 5.00 1.51
C GLU A 125 17.43 4.16 1.79
N ALA A 126 17.16 3.18 0.92
CA ALA A 126 16.08 2.22 1.16
C ALA A 126 16.24 1.51 2.51
N ASN A 127 17.45 1.04 2.83
CA ASN A 127 17.72 0.34 4.08
C ASN A 127 17.52 1.20 5.32
N LYS A 128 17.77 2.51 5.25
CA LYS A 128 17.50 3.45 6.36
C LYS A 128 16.02 3.69 6.60
N ARG A 129 15.21 3.61 5.54
CA ARG A 129 13.77 3.88 5.54
C ARG A 129 12.92 2.63 5.66
N LEU A 130 13.53 1.45 5.68
CA LEU A 130 12.82 0.19 5.85
C LEU A 130 12.14 0.14 7.22
N VAL A 131 10.86 -0.17 7.21
CA VAL A 131 10.06 -0.30 8.43
C VAL A 131 9.30 -1.62 8.42
N SER A 132 8.96 -2.10 9.61
CA SER A 132 8.07 -3.25 9.78
C SER A 132 6.62 -2.91 9.40
N LEU A 133 5.79 -3.93 9.14
CA LEU A 133 4.37 -3.73 8.84
C LEU A 133 3.59 -2.95 9.92
N PRO A 134 3.82 -3.16 11.23
CA PRO A 134 3.18 -2.33 12.26
C PRO A 134 3.59 -0.86 12.18
N GLN A 135 4.88 -0.59 11.99
CA GLN A 135 5.38 0.79 11.83
C GLN A 135 4.83 1.46 10.56
N ALA A 136 4.59 0.68 9.50
CA ALA A 136 3.95 1.18 8.29
C ALA A 136 2.51 1.66 8.54
N ALA A 137 1.75 0.96 9.38
CA ALA A 137 0.43 1.40 9.80
C ALA A 137 0.51 2.71 10.60
N ASP A 138 1.54 2.88 11.41
CA ASP A 138 1.78 4.10 12.18
C ASP A 138 2.09 5.29 11.28
N ILE A 139 2.87 5.09 10.22
CA ILE A 139 3.17 6.11 9.20
C ILE A 139 1.88 6.54 8.49
N ILE A 140 1.03 5.60 8.05
CA ILE A 140 -0.25 5.94 7.41
C ILE A 140 -1.13 6.78 8.36
N ARG A 141 -1.19 6.39 9.64
CA ARG A 141 -1.93 7.15 10.66
C ARG A 141 -1.36 8.55 10.83
N ALA A 142 -0.04 8.70 10.87
CA ALA A 142 0.61 9.99 11.00
C ALA A 142 0.40 10.90 9.77
N ILE A 143 0.35 10.33 8.56
CA ILE A 143 0.07 11.08 7.33
C ILE A 143 -1.37 11.59 7.31
N LEU A 144 -2.33 10.77 7.75
CA LEU A 144 -3.75 11.11 7.78
C LEU A 144 -4.16 12.04 8.93
N ALA A 145 -3.28 12.28 9.90
CA ALA A 145 -3.53 13.14 11.05
C ALA A 145 -2.86 14.53 10.94
N GLN A 146 -2.23 14.82 9.80
CA GLN A 146 -1.60 16.12 9.48
C GLN A 146 -2.61 17.05 8.81
#